data_AF-A0AA41MRB3-F1
#
_entry.id   AF-A0AA41MRB3-F1
#
_cell.length_a   1.000
_cell.length_b   1.000
_cell.length_c   1.000
_cell.angle_alpha   90.00
_cell.angle_beta   90.00
_cell.angle_gamma   90.00
#
_symmetry.space_group_name_H-M   'P 1'
#
loop_
_entity.id
_entity.type
_entity.pdbx_description
1 polymer ?
#
loop_
_entity_poly.entity_id
_entity_poly.type
_entity_poly.pdbx_seq_one_letter_code
_entity_poly.pdbx_strand_id
1 'polypeptide(L)'
;MKKVIEAIRVELARYWNQCFYSQEQRQVFAPYYAEDYTENLLQLHDAEIVWLRNYYEVHKELFEGVQKWEESWRLFLEFERKASDPSRFTNQGGNLLKEEKQ
;
A
#
# COMPACT_ATOMS: atom_id res chain seq x y z
N MET A 1 20.78 19.32 -0.37
CA MET A 1 19.34 19.65 -0.44
C MET A 1 18.59 18.76 -1.43
N LYS A 2 18.86 18.82 -2.75
CA LYS A 2 18.14 18.00 -3.76
C LYS A 2 18.00 16.51 -3.42
N LYS A 3 19.12 15.80 -3.19
CA LYS A 3 19.09 14.36 -2.84
C LYS A 3 18.27 14.05 -1.58
N VAL A 4 18.26 14.96 -0.60
CA VAL A 4 17.54 14.78 0.66
C VAL A 4 16.04 14.95 0.43
N ILE A 5 15.64 15.99 -0.29
CA ILE A 5 14.24 16.23 -0.68
C ILE A 5 13.70 15.07 -1.53
N GLU A 6 14.48 14.59 -2.50
CA GLU A 6 14.11 13.42 -3.31
C GLU A 6 13.94 12.16 -2.46
N ALA A 7 14.81 11.92 -1.47
CA ALA A 7 14.66 10.81 -0.54
C ALA A 7 13.38 10.93 0.30
N ILE A 8 13.08 12.13 0.81
CA ILE A 8 11.84 12.37 1.57
C ILE A 8 10.60 12.16 0.68
N ARG A 9 10.63 12.60 -0.59
CA ARG A 9 9.53 12.33 -1.54
C ARG A 9 9.29 10.85 -1.75
N VAL A 10 10.35 10.05 -1.86
CA VAL A 10 10.22 8.58 -1.94
C VAL A 10 9.58 8.02 -0.67
N GLU A 11 9.95 8.52 0.51
CA GLU A 11 9.31 8.11 1.76
C GLU A 11 7.84 8.54 1.85
N LEU A 12 7.51 9.78 1.46
CA LEU A 12 6.13 10.27 1.40
C LEU A 12 5.29 9.38 0.49
N ALA A 13 5.77 9.05 -0.70
CA ALA A 13 5.08 8.16 -1.63
C ALA A 13 4.83 6.77 -1.03
N ARG A 14 5.81 6.23 -0.27
CA ARG A 14 5.64 4.96 0.45
C ARG A 14 4.53 5.06 1.50
N TYR A 15 4.53 6.09 2.33
CA TYR A 15 3.49 6.25 3.36
C TYR A 15 2.12 6.55 2.78
N TRP A 16 2.04 7.30 1.68
CA TRP A 16 0.79 7.50 0.94
C TRP A 16 0.21 6.19 0.41
N ASN A 17 1.06 5.28 -0.06
CA ASN A 17 0.60 3.95 -0.46
C ASN A 17 0.09 3.15 0.76
N GLN A 18 0.82 3.17 1.87
CA GLN A 18 0.44 2.47 3.11
C GLN A 18 -0.85 3.02 3.74
N CYS A 19 -1.10 4.33 3.58
CA CYS A 19 -2.31 4.99 4.07
C CYS A 19 -3.45 5.00 3.03
N PHE A 20 -3.28 4.34 1.88
CA PHE A 20 -4.27 4.28 0.80
C PHE A 20 -4.71 5.64 0.24
N TYR A 21 -3.80 6.61 0.15
CA TYR A 21 -4.10 7.94 -0.37
C TYR A 21 -4.51 7.91 -1.85
N SER A 22 -5.62 8.59 -2.16
CA SER A 22 -6.07 8.84 -3.53
C SER A 22 -5.09 9.75 -4.28
N GLN A 23 -5.22 9.80 -5.60
CA GLN A 23 -4.41 10.70 -6.41
C GLN A 23 -4.71 12.17 -6.08
N GLU A 24 -5.97 12.53 -5.82
CA GLU A 24 -6.31 13.91 -5.45
C GLU A 24 -5.69 14.30 -4.11
N GLN A 25 -5.71 13.39 -3.12
CA GLN A 25 -5.10 13.64 -1.81
C GLN A 25 -3.59 13.90 -1.91
N ARG A 26 -2.89 13.16 -2.77
CA ARG A 26 -1.44 13.38 -3.00
C ARG A 26 -1.16 14.73 -3.65
N GLN A 27 -2.05 15.20 -4.53
CA GLN A 27 -1.92 16.49 -5.20
C GLN A 27 -2.11 17.69 -4.26
N VAL A 28 -2.76 17.50 -3.11
CA VAL A 28 -2.92 18.56 -2.11
C VAL A 28 -1.56 19.06 -1.62
N PHE A 29 -0.57 18.18 -1.49
CA PHE A 29 0.80 18.57 -1.15
C PHE A 29 1.59 19.01 -2.38
N ALA A 30 1.24 20.18 -2.92
CA ALA A 30 1.90 20.81 -4.07
C ALA A 30 3.45 20.88 -3.99
N PRO A 31 4.09 21.09 -2.80
CA PRO A 31 5.55 21.08 -2.70
C PRO A 31 6.22 19.78 -3.17
N TYR A 32 5.49 18.65 -3.22
CA TYR A 32 5.99 17.39 -3.76
C TYR A 32 6.47 17.49 -5.22
N TYR A 33 5.88 18.38 -6.02
CA TYR A 33 6.20 18.51 -7.45
C TYR A 33 7.12 19.70 -7.76
N ALA A 34 7.54 20.46 -6.74
CA ALA A 34 8.43 21.60 -6.95
C ALA A 34 9.81 21.17 -7.44
N GLU A 35 10.36 21.88 -8.41
CA GLU A 35 11.72 21.64 -8.92
C GLU A 35 12.77 22.59 -8.31
N ASP A 36 12.31 23.61 -7.58
CA ASP A 36 13.17 24.60 -6.93
C ASP A 36 13.64 24.13 -5.54
N TYR A 37 14.83 23.55 -5.50
CA TYR A 37 15.44 23.00 -4.28
C TYR A 37 15.97 24.09 -3.35
N THR A 38 15.06 24.66 -2.56
CA THR A 38 15.34 25.67 -1.52
C THR A 38 15.32 25.07 -0.12
N GLU A 39 15.90 25.77 0.86
CA GLU A 39 15.84 25.38 2.27
C GLU A 39 14.39 25.34 2.79
N ASN A 40 13.56 26.29 2.37
CA ASN A 40 12.13 26.31 2.71
C ASN A 40 11.40 25.07 2.16
N LEU A 41 11.76 24.61 0.95
CA LEU A 41 11.19 23.39 0.39
C LEU A 41 11.53 22.17 1.25
N LEU A 42 12.78 22.08 1.74
CA LEU A 42 13.21 21.00 2.63
C LEU A 42 12.39 21.01 3.94
N GLN A 43 12.25 22.18 4.57
CA GLN A 43 11.48 22.32 5.81
C GLN A 43 10.02 21.88 5.66
N LEU A 44 9.38 22.20 4.53
CA LEU A 44 8.02 21.73 4.22
C LEU A 44 7.96 20.21 4.10
N HIS A 45 8.95 19.58 3.45
CA HIS A 45 9.00 18.12 3.32
C HIS A 45 9.27 17.43 4.67
N ASP A 46 10.15 17.99 5.50
CA ASP A 46 10.44 17.47 6.84
C ASP A 46 9.21 17.54 7.76
N ALA A 47 8.46 18.64 7.72
CA ALA A 47 7.23 18.77 8.48
C ALA A 47 6.16 17.76 8.02
N GLU A 48 5.98 17.62 6.71
CA GLU A 48 4.99 16.72 6.12
C GLU A 48 5.30 15.26 6.44
N ILE A 49 6.56 14.81 6.29
CA ILE A 49 6.92 13.42 6.55
C ILE A 49 6.77 13.07 8.03
N VAL A 50 7.09 14.00 8.95
CA VAL A 50 6.89 13.79 10.39
C VAL A 50 5.40 13.65 10.71
N TRP A 51 4.57 14.54 10.16
CA TRP A 51 3.12 14.46 10.34
C TRP A 51 2.54 13.15 9.80
N LEU A 52 2.91 12.77 8.58
CA LEU A 52 2.41 11.57 7.92
C LEU A 52 2.84 10.29 8.63
N ARG A 53 4.08 10.24 9.16
CA ARG A 53 4.56 9.13 9.99
C ARG A 53 3.75 8.99 11.27
N ASN A 54 3.46 10.10 11.95
CA ASN A 54 2.64 10.07 13.16
C ASN A 54 1.20 9.64 12.83
N TYR A 55 0.63 10.16 11.74
CA TYR A 55 -0.69 9.75 11.27
C TYR A 55 -0.76 8.25 10.97
N TYR A 56 0.26 7.71 10.28
CA TYR A 56 0.35 6.27 10.03
C TYR A 56 0.44 5.48 11.32
N GLU A 57 1.32 5.85 12.25
CA GLU A 57 1.51 5.09 13.49
C GLU A 57 0.24 5.06 14.35
N VAL A 58 -0.48 6.18 14.44
CA VAL A 58 -1.77 6.26 15.16
C VAL A 58 -2.83 5.34 14.55
N HIS A 59 -2.82 5.15 13.23
CA HIS A 59 -3.83 4.36 12.51
C HIS A 59 -3.27 3.03 11.97
N LYS A 60 -2.14 2.59 12.48
CA LYS A 60 -1.38 1.46 11.92
C LYS A 60 -2.19 0.17 11.91
N GLU A 61 -2.85 -0.15 13.01
CA GLU A 61 -3.67 -1.36 13.13
C GLU A 61 -4.83 -1.37 12.12
N LEU A 62 -5.41 -0.20 11.82
CA LEU A 62 -6.46 -0.06 10.82
C LEU A 62 -5.90 -0.37 9.42
N PHE A 63 -4.78 0.24 9.04
CA PHE A 63 -4.17 0.03 7.72
C PHE A 63 -3.71 -1.43 7.54
N GLU A 64 -3.09 -2.01 8.57
CA GLU A 64 -2.70 -3.42 8.56
C GLU A 64 -3.92 -4.35 8.46
N GLY A 65 -5.03 -4.01 9.13
CA GLY A 65 -6.29 -4.74 9.03
C GLY A 65 -6.87 -4.72 7.61
N VAL A 66 -6.89 -3.55 6.97
CA VAL A 66 -7.34 -3.39 5.58
C VAL A 66 -6.47 -4.20 4.63
N GLN A 67 -5.15 -4.14 4.79
CA GLN A 67 -4.22 -4.89 3.94
C GLN A 67 -4.42 -6.40 4.10
N LYS A 68 -4.50 -6.90 5.33
CA LYS A 68 -4.76 -8.34 5.60
C LYS A 68 -6.08 -8.79 5.02
N TRP A 69 -7.12 -7.95 5.09
CA TRP A 69 -8.40 -8.24 4.49
C TRP A 69 -8.31 -8.33 2.96
N GLU A 70 -7.63 -7.39 2.30
CA GLU A 70 -7.44 -7.42 0.84
C GLU A 70 -6.67 -8.68 0.39
N GLU A 71 -5.59 -9.02 1.10
CA GLU A 71 -4.79 -10.23 0.81
C GLU A 71 -5.62 -11.50 0.97
N SER A 72 -6.37 -11.60 2.07
CA SER A 72 -7.26 -12.74 2.35
C SER A 72 -8.38 -12.86 1.33
N TRP A 73 -8.96 -11.73 0.91
CA TRP A 73 -9.99 -11.69 -0.12
C TRP A 73 -9.46 -12.11 -1.48
N ARG A 74 -8.25 -11.67 -1.85
CA ARG A 74 -7.60 -12.08 -3.09
C ARG A 74 -7.32 -13.59 -3.12
N LEU A 75 -6.86 -14.15 -2.00
CA LEU A 75 -6.64 -15.59 -1.86
C LEU A 75 -7.96 -16.36 -1.97
N PHE A 76 -9.02 -15.87 -1.31
CA PHE A 76 -10.35 -16.45 -1.41
C PHE A 76 -10.86 -16.48 -2.87
N LEU A 77 -10.72 -15.38 -3.62
CA LEU A 77 -11.09 -15.33 -5.04
C LEU A 77 -10.27 -16.31 -5.89
N GLU A 78 -9.01 -16.54 -5.57
CA GLU A 78 -8.18 -17.54 -6.26
C GLU A 78 -8.69 -18.97 -6.00
N PHE A 79 -9.08 -19.28 -4.76
CA PHE A 79 -9.67 -20.56 -4.42
C PHE A 79 -11.02 -20.77 -5.10
N GLU A 80 -11.91 -19.77 -5.10
CA GLU A 80 -13.19 -19.84 -5.81
C GLU A 80 -12.99 -20.08 -7.31
N ARG A 81 -11.99 -19.42 -7.94
CA ARG A 81 -11.65 -19.64 -9.35
C ARG A 81 -11.20 -21.08 -9.60
N LYS A 82 -10.36 -21.65 -8.72
CA LYS A 82 -9.90 -23.05 -8.83
C LYS A 82 -11.03 -24.05 -8.59
N ALA A 83 -11.93 -23.76 -7.64
CA ALA A 83 -13.09 -24.60 -7.35
C ALA A 83 -14.10 -24.64 -8.51
N SER A 84 -14.22 -23.52 -9.24
CA SER A 84 -15.14 -23.36 -10.37
C SER A 84 -14.62 -23.90 -11.70
N ASP A 85 -13.38 -24.42 -11.76
CA ASP A 85 -12.78 -24.95 -12.98
C ASP A 85 -13.40 -26.32 -13.37
N PRO A 86 -14.03 -26.46 -14.55
CA PRO A 86 -14.60 -27.73 -15.01
C PRO A 86 -13.59 -28.86 -15.16
N SER A 87 -12.30 -28.53 -15.31
CA SER A 87 -11.18 -29.49 -15.42
C SER A 87 -10.61 -29.91 -14.05
N ARG A 88 -11.16 -29.41 -12.94
CA ARG A 88 -10.74 -29.68 -11.56
C ARG A 88 -10.69 -31.17 -11.21
N PHE A 89 -11.55 -31.99 -11.81
CA PHE A 89 -11.57 -33.44 -11.57
C PHE A 89 -10.67 -34.26 -12.51
N THR A 90 -10.12 -33.64 -13.56
CA THR A 90 -9.25 -34.31 -14.53
C THR A 90 -7.76 -34.23 -14.18
N ASN A 91 -7.36 -33.29 -13.33
CA ASN A 91 -5.97 -33.11 -12.89
C ASN A 91 -5.87 -33.17 -11.36
N GLN A 92 -5.16 -34.21 -10.87
CA GLN A 92 -4.57 -34.37 -9.53
C GLN A 92 -5.35 -35.18 -8.48
N GLY A 93 -4.85 -36.41 -8.26
CA GLY A 93 -5.14 -37.20 -7.07
C GLY A 93 -4.75 -36.46 -5.78
N GLY A 94 -5.71 -36.35 -4.86
CA GLY A 94 -5.47 -36.12 -3.43
C GLY A 94 -5.26 -34.69 -2.93
N ASN A 95 -5.02 -33.69 -3.79
CA ASN A 95 -4.80 -32.30 -3.33
C ASN A 95 -6.09 -31.50 -3.07
N LEU A 96 -7.23 -31.93 -3.62
CA LEU A 96 -8.53 -31.25 -3.49
C LEU A 96 -9.00 -31.09 -2.03
N LEU A 97 -8.67 -32.07 -1.17
CA LEU A 97 -9.07 -32.08 0.25
C LEU A 97 -8.24 -31.11 1.12
N LYS A 98 -7.10 -30.63 0.64
CA LYS A 98 -6.28 -29.66 1.36
C LYS A 98 -6.70 -28.22 1.05
N GLU A 99 -7.15 -27.96 -0.18
CA GLU A 99 -7.64 -26.65 -0.61
C GLU A 99 -9.00 -26.29 0.01
N GLU A 100 -9.87 -27.26 0.32
CA GLU A 100 -11.17 -26.99 0.96
C GLU A 100 -11.10 -26.77 2.49
N LYS A 101 -9.95 -27.06 3.12
CA LYS A 101 -9.78 -26.97 4.58
C LYS A 101 -9.03 -25.72 5.06
N GLN A 102 -8.50 -24.93 4.12
CA GLN A 102 -7.60 -23.81 4.39
C GLN A 102 -8.28 -22.48 4.05
#